data_AF-A0AAJ2C5K4-F1
#
_entry.id   AF-A0AAJ2C5K4-F1
#
_cell.length_a   1.000
_cell.length_b   1.000
_cell.length_c   1.000
_cell.angle_alpha   90.00
_cell.angle_beta   90.00
_cell.angle_gamma   90.00
#
_symmetry.space_group_name_H-M   'P 1'
#
loop_
_entity.id
_entity.type
_entity.pdbx_description
1 polymer ?
#
loop_
_entity_poly.entity_id
_entity_poly.type
_entity_poly.pdbx_seq_one_letter_code
_entity_poly.pdbx_strand_id
1 'polypeptide(L)'
;MKTTTTFLCLILSAQLFGQSKKDLKKYRVKNITEIIVDVSGGKETKRTDVQKKLDDNGNVIEEINFDKKGNIQTKTLNKYNSEKDKVEEIVQDANGKQISREVYKYDINGEKKEEWKYNELNALEAKQIYTIDSKGFRTERKTIDAQGKTIQIKKYIYGN
;
A
#
# COMPACT_ATOMS: atom_id res chain seq x y z
N MET A 1 -9.22 18.49 -55.41
CA MET A 1 -9.86 17.65 -54.37
C MET A 1 -8.82 17.33 -53.32
N LYS A 2 -9.09 17.70 -52.06
CA LYS A 2 -8.20 17.50 -50.91
C LYS A 2 -8.36 16.07 -50.41
N THR A 3 -7.32 15.25 -50.47
CA THR A 3 -7.29 13.96 -49.77
C THR A 3 -6.48 14.14 -48.50
N THR A 4 -7.20 14.38 -47.41
CA THR A 4 -6.70 14.34 -46.04
C THR A 4 -6.41 12.89 -45.67
N THR A 5 -5.14 12.49 -45.64
CA THR A 5 -4.74 11.20 -45.07
C THR A 5 -4.73 11.33 -43.56
N THR A 6 -5.81 10.91 -42.92
CA THR A 6 -5.94 10.86 -41.46
C THR A 6 -4.95 9.84 -40.90
N PHE A 7 -4.03 10.34 -40.09
CA PHE A 7 -3.06 9.58 -39.31
C PHE A 7 -3.80 8.86 -38.18
N LEU A 8 -4.17 7.59 -38.38
CA LEU A 8 -4.70 6.75 -37.32
C LEU A 8 -3.53 6.17 -36.51
N CYS A 9 -2.93 7.00 -35.67
CA CYS A 9 -2.02 6.53 -34.63
C CYS A 9 -2.88 5.88 -33.54
N LEU A 10 -3.16 4.59 -33.71
CA LEU A 10 -3.70 3.73 -32.66
C LEU A 10 -2.58 3.54 -31.63
N ILE A 11 -2.43 4.55 -30.77
CA ILE A 11 -1.68 4.43 -29.52
C ILE A 11 -2.51 3.48 -28.66
N LEU A 12 -2.25 2.18 -28.84
CA LEU A 12 -2.60 1.17 -27.87
C LEU A 12 -1.74 1.48 -26.64
N SER A 13 -2.22 2.37 -25.78
CA SER A 13 -1.70 2.55 -24.43
C SER A 13 -2.06 1.28 -23.64
N ALA A 14 -1.35 0.19 -23.97
CA ALA A 14 -1.26 -0.98 -23.13
C ALA A 14 -0.63 -0.49 -21.82
N GLN A 15 -1.52 -0.16 -20.89
CA GLN A 15 -1.38 -0.27 -19.45
C GLN A 15 0.07 -0.53 -19.04
N LEU A 16 0.79 0.54 -18.70
CA LEU A 16 2.01 0.47 -17.92
C LEU A 16 1.64 -0.06 -16.53
N PHE A 17 1.38 -1.36 -16.45
CA PHE A 17 1.30 -2.07 -15.19
C PHE A 17 2.66 -1.92 -14.54
N GLY A 18 2.71 -1.30 -13.36
CA GLY A 18 3.82 -1.51 -12.44
C GLY A 18 4.13 -3.01 -12.41
N GLN A 19 5.42 -3.38 -12.49
CA GLN A 19 5.82 -4.78 -12.64
C GLN A 19 4.98 -5.68 -11.74
N SER A 20 4.36 -6.70 -12.32
CA SER A 20 3.45 -7.53 -11.56
C SER A 20 4.22 -8.22 -10.43
N LYS A 21 3.61 -8.40 -9.26
CA LYS A 21 4.20 -9.17 -8.13
C LYS A 21 4.73 -10.54 -8.59
N LYS A 22 4.10 -11.13 -9.61
CA LYS A 22 4.51 -12.36 -10.27
C LYS A 22 5.90 -12.25 -10.91
N ASP A 23 6.22 -11.13 -11.56
CA ASP A 23 7.54 -10.90 -12.18
C ASP A 23 8.61 -10.65 -11.13
N LEU A 24 8.31 -9.84 -10.11
CA LEU A 24 9.23 -9.60 -8.98
C LEU A 24 9.65 -10.91 -8.32
N LYS A 25 8.69 -11.83 -8.13
CA LYS A 25 8.95 -13.19 -7.66
C LYS A 25 9.75 -14.02 -8.66
N LYS A 26 9.34 -14.05 -9.93
CA LYS A 26 10.00 -14.83 -11.00
C LYS A 26 11.49 -14.51 -11.12
N TYR A 27 11.83 -13.22 -11.05
CA TYR A 27 13.21 -12.73 -11.17
C TYR A 27 13.92 -12.57 -9.82
N ARG A 28 13.28 -12.97 -8.71
CA ARG A 28 13.82 -12.90 -7.35
C ARG A 28 14.33 -11.50 -6.99
N VAL A 29 13.59 -10.47 -7.39
CA VAL A 29 13.92 -9.07 -7.09
C VAL A 29 13.89 -8.87 -5.59
N LYS A 30 15.00 -8.40 -5.01
CA LYS A 30 15.14 -8.14 -3.57
C LYS A 30 15.07 -6.68 -3.19
N ASN A 31 15.49 -5.80 -4.10
CA ASN A 31 15.57 -4.38 -3.87
C ASN A 31 15.02 -3.63 -5.08
N ILE A 32 14.24 -2.58 -4.83
CA ILE A 32 13.77 -1.64 -5.85
C ILE A 32 14.22 -0.24 -5.41
N THR A 33 14.72 0.55 -6.34
CA THR A 33 15.01 1.98 -6.12
C THR A 33 14.27 2.76 -7.19
N GLU A 34 13.37 3.63 -6.74
CA GLU A 34 12.61 4.54 -7.59
C GLU A 34 13.30 5.91 -7.55
N ILE A 35 13.64 6.43 -8.73
CA ILE A 35 14.29 7.73 -8.88
C ILE A 35 13.36 8.68 -9.61
N ILE A 36 13.40 9.95 -9.21
CA ILE A 36 12.76 11.05 -9.95
C ILE A 36 13.83 11.82 -10.71
N VAL A 37 13.56 12.09 -11.98
CA VAL A 37 14.36 12.99 -12.82
C VAL A 37 13.59 14.30 -12.94
N ASP A 38 14.01 15.30 -12.17
CA ASP A 38 13.48 16.65 -12.23
C ASP A 38 14.13 17.37 -13.43
N VAL A 39 13.31 17.93 -14.33
CA VAL A 39 13.77 18.69 -15.50
C VAL A 39 13.41 20.16 -15.32
N SER A 40 14.41 21.03 -15.26
CA SER A 40 14.20 22.48 -15.17
C SER A 40 15.18 23.22 -16.08
N GLY A 41 14.67 24.14 -16.92
CA GLY A 41 15.51 24.91 -17.85
C GLY A 41 16.35 24.05 -18.80
N GLY A 42 15.86 22.86 -19.19
CA GLY A 42 16.61 21.90 -20.03
C GLY A 42 17.70 21.12 -19.30
N LYS A 43 17.87 21.33 -18.00
CA LYS A 43 18.79 20.56 -17.15
C LYS A 43 18.04 19.47 -16.39
N GLU A 44 18.60 18.27 -16.39
CA GLU A 44 18.10 17.14 -15.60
C GLU A 44 18.85 17.03 -14.27
N THR A 45 18.11 16.78 -13.19
CA THR A 45 18.65 16.40 -11.88
C THR A 45 17.93 15.17 -11.38
N LYS A 46 18.68 14.22 -10.82
CA LYS A 46 18.12 12.95 -10.33
C LYS A 46 18.13 12.92 -8.81
N ARG A 47 17.08 12.36 -8.22
CA ARG A 47 17.02 12.06 -6.78
C ARG A 47 16.33 10.71 -6.56
N THR A 48 16.71 10.03 -5.49
CA THR A 48 15.97 8.88 -5.00
C THR A 48 14.66 9.37 -4.40
N ASP A 49 13.57 8.70 -4.74
CA ASP A 49 12.25 8.96 -4.19
C ASP A 49 11.85 7.86 -3.19
N VAL A 50 12.06 6.60 -3.59
CA VAL A 50 11.69 5.44 -2.77
C VAL A 50 12.75 4.33 -2.87
N GLN A 51 13.02 3.66 -1.76
CA GLN A 51 13.73 2.37 -1.73
C GLN A 51 12.85 1.30 -1.09
N LYS A 52 12.79 0.10 -1.69
CA LYS A 52 11.99 -1.03 -1.20
C LYS A 52 12.85 -2.27 -1.07
N LYS A 53 12.66 -3.03 0.02
CA LYS A 53 13.16 -4.40 0.18
C LYS A 53 12.01 -5.39 0.11
N LEU A 54 12.24 -6.52 -0.55
CA LEU A 54 11.22 -7.52 -0.83
C LEU A 54 11.58 -8.89 -0.26
N ASP A 55 10.57 -9.64 0.17
CA ASP A 55 10.69 -11.07 0.49
C ASP A 55 10.77 -11.92 -0.80
N ASP A 56 10.93 -13.25 -0.66
CA ASP A 56 10.95 -14.18 -1.79
C ASP A 56 9.62 -14.29 -2.57
N ASN A 57 8.54 -13.74 -2.03
CA ASN A 57 7.23 -13.72 -2.67
C ASN A 57 6.95 -12.40 -3.39
N GLY A 58 7.93 -11.49 -3.42
CA GLY A 58 7.78 -10.15 -3.99
C GLY A 58 6.90 -9.24 -3.13
N ASN A 59 6.74 -9.52 -1.83
CA ASN A 59 6.10 -8.61 -0.88
C ASN A 59 7.10 -7.57 -0.39
N VAL A 60 6.71 -6.31 -0.33
CA VAL A 60 7.53 -5.25 0.28
C VAL A 60 7.54 -5.42 1.79
N ILE A 61 8.71 -5.70 2.36
CA ILE A 61 8.94 -5.86 3.81
C ILE A 61 9.50 -4.59 4.47
N GLU A 62 10.15 -3.73 3.67
CA GLU A 62 10.65 -2.43 4.10
C GLU A 62 10.51 -1.45 2.93
N GLU A 63 10.04 -0.24 3.21
CA GLU A 63 9.99 0.89 2.27
C GLU A 63 10.55 2.14 2.95
N ILE A 64 11.38 2.90 2.25
CA ILE A 64 11.95 4.16 2.71
C ILE A 64 11.58 5.23 1.69
N ASN A 65 10.89 6.28 2.14
CA ASN A 65 10.53 7.43 1.33
C ASN A 65 11.50 8.58 1.62
N PHE A 66 11.95 9.28 0.58
CA PHE A 66 12.92 10.36 0.69
C PHE A 66 12.28 11.71 0.32
N ASP A 67 12.71 12.78 0.99
CA ASP A 67 12.35 14.14 0.61
C ASP A 67 13.12 14.62 -0.62
N LYS A 68 12.79 15.82 -1.13
CA LYS A 68 13.49 16.41 -2.30
C LYS A 68 14.99 16.67 -2.07
N LYS A 69 15.44 16.72 -0.81
CA LYS A 69 16.84 16.93 -0.43
C LYS A 69 17.59 15.60 -0.25
N GLY A 70 16.91 14.46 -0.38
CA GLY A 70 17.47 13.12 -0.21
C GLY A 70 17.52 12.65 1.25
N ASN A 71 16.84 13.32 2.17
CA ASN A 71 16.71 12.84 3.56
C ASN A 71 15.57 11.83 3.65
N ILE A 72 15.69 10.87 4.57
CA ILE A 72 14.59 9.95 4.90
C ILE A 72 13.43 10.77 5.47
N GLN A 73 12.25 10.64 4.88
CA GLN A 73 11.02 11.21 5.39
C GLN A 73 10.29 10.20 6.29
N THR A 74 10.11 8.97 5.80
CA THR A 74 9.47 7.88 6.54
C THR A 74 10.08 6.54 6.19
N LYS A 75 9.95 5.60 7.11
CA LYS A 75 10.26 4.19 6.91
C LYS A 75 9.05 3.33 7.28
N THR A 76 8.61 2.50 6.35
CA THR A 76 7.49 1.55 6.56
C THR A 76 8.03 0.14 6.64
N LEU A 77 7.62 -0.61 7.66
CA LEU A 77 7.97 -2.02 7.88
C LEU A 77 6.70 -2.87 7.82
N ASN A 78 6.71 -3.92 7.00
CA ASN A 78 5.56 -4.80 6.81
C ASN A 78 5.88 -6.24 7.21
N LYS A 79 4.91 -6.92 7.82
CA LYS A 79 4.97 -8.37 8.07
C LYS A 79 3.81 -9.08 7.39
N TYR A 80 4.07 -10.30 6.96
CA TYR A 80 3.12 -11.14 6.24
C TYR A 80 2.97 -12.51 6.90
N ASN A 81 1.80 -13.11 6.81
CA ASN A 81 1.55 -14.49 7.27
C ASN A 81 2.04 -15.54 6.24
N SER A 82 1.80 -16.83 6.50
CA SER A 82 2.11 -17.93 5.58
C SER A 82 1.40 -17.78 4.23
N GLU A 83 0.15 -17.30 4.27
CA GLU A 83 -0.73 -17.06 3.12
C GLU A 83 -0.39 -15.80 2.32
N LYS A 84 0.63 -15.05 2.76
CA LYS A 84 1.14 -13.82 2.13
C LYS A 84 0.23 -12.61 2.27
N ASP A 85 -0.68 -12.63 3.25
CA ASP A 85 -1.45 -11.46 3.66
C ASP A 85 -0.64 -10.59 4.62
N LYS A 86 -0.73 -9.26 4.46
CA LYS A 86 -0.07 -8.31 5.36
C LYS A 86 -0.74 -8.34 6.73
N VAL A 87 -0.04 -8.73 7.77
CA VAL A 87 -0.57 -8.83 9.16
C VAL A 87 -0.14 -7.69 10.06
N GLU A 88 0.91 -6.95 9.69
CA GLU A 88 1.37 -5.78 10.44
C GLU A 88 2.02 -4.76 9.50
N GLU A 89 1.79 -3.48 9.77
CA GLU A 89 2.49 -2.35 9.18
C GLU A 89 2.94 -1.40 10.30
N ILE A 90 4.19 -0.96 10.28
CA ILE A 90 4.72 0.06 11.20
C ILE A 90 5.32 1.17 10.36
N VAL A 91 4.85 2.40 10.56
CA VAL A 91 5.44 3.60 9.96
C VAL A 91 6.30 4.28 11.01
N GLN A 92 7.53 4.64 10.64
CA GLN A 92 8.52 5.28 11.49
C GLN A 92 9.02 6.58 10.84
N ASP A 93 9.49 7.50 11.68
CA ASP A 93 10.23 8.68 11.23
C ASP A 93 11.68 8.33 10.83
N ALA A 94 12.45 9.34 10.44
CA ALA A 94 13.86 9.20 10.05
C ALA A 94 14.77 8.66 11.16
N ASN A 95 14.38 8.82 12.42
CA ASN A 95 15.13 8.36 13.60
C ASN A 95 14.68 6.97 14.08
N GLY A 96 13.70 6.35 13.40
CA GLY A 96 13.13 5.06 13.78
C GLY A 96 12.05 5.15 14.87
N LYS A 97 11.60 6.35 15.26
CA LYS A 97 10.46 6.50 16.17
C LYS A 97 9.19 6.11 15.43
N GLN A 98 8.36 5.27 16.03
CA GLN A 98 7.05 4.91 15.49
C GLN A 98 6.17 6.16 15.35
N ILE A 99 5.53 6.29 14.19
CA ILE A 99 4.48 7.27 13.90
C ILE A 99 3.11 6.59 14.04
N SER A 100 2.98 5.38 13.46
CA SER A 100 1.77 4.57 13.54
C SER A 100 2.10 3.09 13.42
N ARG A 101 1.17 2.26 13.90
CA ARG A 101 1.20 0.82 13.68
C ARG A 101 -0.20 0.31 13.42
N GLU A 102 -0.33 -0.57 12.44
CA GLU A 102 -1.57 -1.28 12.13
C GLU A 102 -1.35 -2.78 12.19
N VAL A 103 -2.33 -3.51 12.73
CA VAL A 103 -2.33 -4.98 12.80
C VAL A 103 -3.61 -5.48 12.16
N TYR A 104 -3.55 -6.58 11.42
CA TYR A 104 -4.68 -7.12 10.66
C TYR A 104 -4.91 -8.60 10.96
N LYS A 105 -6.18 -9.00 10.94
CA LYS A 105 -6.58 -10.42 10.88
C LYS A 105 -7.49 -10.65 9.70
N TYR A 106 -7.34 -11.82 9.11
CA TYR A 106 -8.08 -12.27 7.95
C TYR A 106 -8.93 -13.50 8.32
N ASP A 107 -10.00 -13.71 7.59
CA ASP A 107 -10.77 -14.95 7.65
C ASP A 107 -10.16 -16.04 6.75
N ILE A 108 -10.83 -17.19 6.67
CA ILE A 108 -10.37 -18.36 5.88
C ILE A 108 -10.34 -18.09 4.37
N ASN A 109 -11.08 -17.08 3.90
CA ASN A 109 -11.11 -16.70 2.49
C ASN A 109 -10.06 -15.63 2.16
N GLY A 110 -9.22 -15.24 3.13
CA GLY A 110 -8.24 -14.16 2.97
C GLY A 110 -8.85 -12.77 3.05
N GLU A 111 -10.10 -12.63 3.50
CA GLU A 111 -10.74 -11.33 3.64
C GLU A 111 -10.42 -10.70 5.00
N LYS A 112 -10.07 -9.40 5.00
CA LYS A 112 -9.74 -8.68 6.23
C LYS A 112 -10.96 -8.61 7.15
N LYS A 113 -10.86 -9.25 8.31
CA LYS A 113 -11.91 -9.37 9.33
C LYS A 113 -11.74 -8.36 10.47
N GLU A 114 -10.50 -8.10 10.88
CA GLU A 114 -10.21 -7.16 11.97
C GLU A 114 -8.97 -6.30 11.65
N GLU A 115 -8.98 -5.07 12.16
CA GLU A 115 -7.86 -4.12 12.08
C GLU A 115 -7.72 -3.38 13.40
N TRP A 116 -6.49 -3.25 13.90
CA TRP A 116 -6.15 -2.43 15.07
C TRP A 116 -5.20 -1.32 14.63
N LYS A 117 -5.43 -0.10 15.10
CA LYS A 117 -4.58 1.06 14.85
C LYS A 117 -3.98 1.56 16.17
N TYR A 118 -2.68 1.80 16.15
CA TYR A 118 -1.91 2.28 17.30
C TYR A 118 -1.16 3.55 16.91
N ASN A 119 -1.04 4.46 17.89
CA ASN A 119 -0.32 5.73 17.71
C ASN A 119 1.19 5.59 17.89
N GLU A 120 1.90 6.72 17.91
CA GLU A 120 3.35 6.80 18.13
C GLU A 120 3.84 6.26 19.47
N LEU A 121 2.97 6.23 20.50
CA LEU A 121 3.23 5.64 21.81
C LEU A 121 2.85 4.15 21.87
N ASN A 122 2.49 3.56 20.73
CA ASN A 122 1.98 2.21 20.60
C ASN A 122 0.70 1.97 21.45
N ALA A 123 -0.05 3.03 21.75
CA ALA A 123 -1.36 2.93 22.40
C ALA A 123 -2.44 2.69 21.35
N LEU A 124 -3.36 1.78 21.63
CA LEU A 124 -4.51 1.48 20.76
C LEU A 124 -5.37 2.74 20.63
N GLU A 125 -5.68 3.15 19.40
CA GLU A 125 -6.61 4.25 19.12
C GLU A 125 -7.97 3.72 18.69
N ALA A 126 -7.96 2.70 17.83
CA ALA A 126 -9.18 2.12 17.30
C ALA A 126 -9.01 0.65 16.92
N LYS A 127 -10.09 -0.10 17.08
CA LYS A 127 -10.28 -1.43 16.50
C LYS A 127 -11.44 -1.37 15.50
N GLN A 128 -11.26 -1.97 14.33
CA GLN A 128 -12.32 -2.14 13.34
C GLN A 128 -12.61 -3.62 13.15
N ILE A 129 -13.90 -3.97 13.08
CA ILE A 129 -14.38 -5.33 12.83
C ILE A 129 -15.29 -5.28 11.60
N TYR A 130 -15.04 -6.17 10.66
CA TYR A 130 -15.78 -6.27 9.41
C TYR A 130 -16.73 -7.48 9.45
N THR A 131 -17.97 -7.26 9.04
CA THR A 131 -18.93 -8.34 8.76
C THR A 131 -18.96 -8.56 7.25
N ILE A 132 -18.86 -9.82 6.86
CA ILE A 132 -18.78 -10.25 5.46
C ILE A 132 -19.92 -11.24 5.24
N ASP A 133 -20.64 -11.10 4.12
CA ASP A 133 -21.70 -12.03 3.75
C ASP A 133 -21.14 -13.33 3.13
N SER A 134 -22.03 -14.28 2.83
CA SER A 134 -21.63 -15.57 2.24
C SER A 134 -21.06 -15.49 0.83
N LYS A 135 -21.16 -14.34 0.16
CA LYS A 135 -20.60 -14.09 -1.17
C LYS A 135 -19.25 -13.37 -1.10
N GLY A 136 -18.76 -13.04 0.10
CA GLY A 136 -17.51 -12.32 0.31
C GLY A 136 -17.65 -10.80 0.32
N PHE A 137 -18.86 -10.23 0.27
CA PHE A 137 -19.04 -8.79 0.32
C PHE A 137 -19.04 -8.29 1.77
N ARG A 138 -18.30 -7.20 2.03
CA ARG A 138 -18.33 -6.52 3.32
C ARG A 138 -19.66 -5.81 3.48
N THR A 139 -20.45 -6.21 4.48
CA THR A 139 -21.79 -5.63 4.75
C THR A 139 -21.77 -4.64 5.90
N GLU A 140 -20.80 -4.74 6.81
CA GLU A 140 -20.66 -3.83 7.94
C GLU A 140 -19.19 -3.60 8.32
N ARG A 141 -18.88 -2.39 8.78
CA ARG A 141 -17.68 -2.06 9.55
C ARG A 141 -18.09 -1.43 10.88
N LYS A 142 -17.71 -2.07 11.99
CA LYS A 142 -17.85 -1.54 13.35
C LYS A 142 -16.51 -0.97 13.81
N THR A 143 -16.49 0.30 14.21
CA THR A 143 -15.32 0.97 14.79
C THR A 143 -15.51 1.09 16.30
N ILE A 144 -14.52 0.63 17.03
CA ILE A 144 -14.46 0.55 18.49
C ILE A 144 -13.28 1.40 18.94
N ASP A 145 -13.48 2.27 19.93
CA ASP A 145 -12.40 3.07 20.52
C ASP A 145 -11.48 2.24 21.42
N ALA A 146 -10.44 2.88 21.95
CA ALA A 146 -9.46 2.28 22.84
C ALA A 146 -10.07 1.69 24.14
N GLN A 147 -11.23 2.19 24.58
CA GLN A 147 -11.94 1.75 25.77
C GLN A 147 -12.89 0.57 25.49
N GLY A 148 -12.99 0.12 24.24
CA GLY A 148 -13.88 -0.97 23.85
C GLY A 148 -15.30 -0.51 23.52
N LYS A 149 -15.59 0.79 23.48
CA LYS A 149 -16.90 1.33 23.13
C LYS A 149 -17.03 1.44 21.61
N THR A 150 -18.15 0.97 21.07
CA THR A 150 -18.47 1.16 19.65
C THR A 150 -18.81 2.64 19.40
N ILE A 151 -18.02 3.28 18.55
CA ILE A 151 -18.16 4.71 18.21
C ILE A 151 -18.77 4.92 16.83
N GLN A 152 -18.73 3.92 15.95
CA GLN A 152 -19.34 3.99 14.63
C GLN A 152 -19.72 2.60 14.12
N ILE A 153 -20.87 2.50 13.45
CA ILE A 153 -21.23 1.37 12.61
C ILE A 153 -21.51 1.92 11.22
N LYS A 154 -20.76 1.46 10.21
CA LYS A 154 -20.97 1.79 8.80
C LYS A 154 -21.47 0.54 8.08
N LYS A 155 -22.61 0.63 7.42
CA LYS A 155 -23.19 -0.46 6.62
C LYS A 155 -22.98 -0.21 5.13
N TYR A 156 -22.77 -1.28 4.39
CA TYR A 156 -22.66 -1.27 2.93
C TYR A 156 -23.85 -2.02 2.35
N ILE A 157 -24.58 -1.36 1.47
CA ILE A 157 -25.76 -1.91 0.80
C ILE A 157 -25.43 -1.95 -0.68
N TYR A 158 -25.46 -3.15 -1.25
CA TYR A 158 -25.20 -3.39 -2.67
C TYR A 158 -26.53 -3.50 -3.40
N GLY A 159 -26.73 -2.66 -4.40
CA GLY A 159 -27.87 -2.72 -5.31
C GLY A 159 -27.50 -3.46 -6.60
N ASN A 160 -28.52 -3.97 -7.29
CA ASN A 160 -28.40 -4.50 -8.65
C ASN A 160 -28.70 -3.42 -9.67
#